data_AF-A0A124IKF6-F1
#
_entry.id   AF-A0A124IKF6-F1
#
_cell.length_a   1.000
_cell.length_b   1.000
_cell.length_c   1.000
_cell.angle_alpha   90.00
_cell.angle_beta   90.00
_cell.angle_gamma   90.00
#
_symmetry.space_group_name_H-M   'P 1'
#
loop_
_entity.id
_entity.type
_entity.pdbx_description
1 polymer ?
#
loop_
_entity_poly.entity_id
_entity_poly.type
_entity_poly.pdbx_seq_one_letter_code
_entity_poly.pdbx_strand_id
1 'polypeptide(L)'
;MGSEKLATYKTMTKEMFDQVEKSLGSHVVILILEHAQWKTKEKYEEANLIQFSESGISLDGLDDIDPNQAEKIAHEFTMTIITSLGRLVGKELASKLTKYLEY
;
A
#
# COMPACT_ATOMS: atom_id res chain seq x y z
N MET A 1 -1.18 18.13 10.28
CA MET A 1 -2.36 17.32 9.91
C MET A 1 -2.03 16.25 8.87
N GLY A 2 -1.25 16.54 7.80
CA GLY A 2 -0.84 15.52 6.81
C GLY A 2 0.12 14.43 7.31
N SER A 3 0.98 14.72 8.30
CA SER A 3 1.98 13.76 8.79
C SER A 3 1.39 12.58 9.58
N GLU A 4 0.34 12.79 10.37
CA GLU A 4 -0.32 11.71 11.14
C GLU A 4 -0.98 10.69 10.22
N LYS A 5 -1.65 11.16 9.16
CA LYS A 5 -2.30 10.26 8.19
C LYS A 5 -1.30 9.48 7.35
N LEU A 6 -0.18 10.08 6.97
CA LEU A 6 0.90 9.35 6.30
C LEU A 6 1.45 8.24 7.20
N ALA A 7 1.62 8.51 8.50
CA ALA A 7 2.02 7.48 9.47
C ALA A 7 0.99 6.34 9.53
N THR A 8 -0.31 6.64 9.47
CA THR A 8 -1.35 5.61 9.35
C THR A 8 -1.17 4.74 8.12
N TYR A 9 -0.95 5.32 6.93
CA TYR A 9 -0.71 4.53 5.72
C TYR A 9 0.57 3.69 5.77
N LYS A 10 1.65 4.20 6.38
CA LYS A 10 2.88 3.45 6.61
C LYS A 10 2.61 2.19 7.43
N THR A 11 1.86 2.32 8.52
CA THR A 11 1.46 1.19 9.37
C THR A 11 0.57 0.22 8.59
N MET A 12 -0.47 0.72 7.92
CA MET A 12 -1.43 -0.11 7.17
C MET A 12 -0.74 -0.93 6.07
N THR A 13 0.10 -0.29 5.25
CA THR A 13 0.79 -0.98 4.15
C THR A 13 1.77 -2.04 4.66
N LYS A 14 2.45 -1.77 5.77
CA LYS A 14 3.32 -2.76 6.42
C LYS A 14 2.55 -3.94 6.98
N GLU A 15 1.48 -3.70 7.75
CA GLU A 15 0.66 -4.79 8.32
C GLU A 15 0.01 -5.65 7.24
N MET A 16 -0.48 -5.01 6.18
CA MET A 16 -1.04 -5.71 5.03
C MET A 16 0.02 -6.53 4.31
N PHE A 17 1.24 -6.00 4.11
CA PHE A 17 2.35 -6.78 3.57
C PHE A 17 2.58 -8.05 4.39
N ASP A 18 2.79 -7.90 5.70
CA ASP A 18 3.10 -9.02 6.60
C ASP A 18 2.01 -10.10 6.62
N GLN A 19 0.73 -9.72 6.47
CA GLN A 19 -0.39 -10.67 6.45
C GLN A 19 -0.57 -11.35 5.10
N VAL A 20 -0.49 -10.58 4.02
CA VAL A 20 -0.70 -11.08 2.66
C VAL A 20 0.48 -11.96 2.25
N GLU A 21 1.70 -11.60 2.61
CA GLU A 21 2.90 -12.40 2.33
C GLU A 21 2.78 -13.81 2.93
N LYS A 22 2.36 -13.90 4.21
CA LYS A 22 2.12 -15.19 4.88
C LYS A 22 1.06 -16.04 4.21
N SER A 23 0.11 -15.41 3.52
CA SER A 23 -1.06 -16.08 2.94
C SER A 23 -0.86 -16.45 1.46
N LEU A 24 -0.17 -15.60 0.69
CA LEU A 24 -0.05 -15.71 -0.77
C LEU A 24 1.39 -15.92 -1.26
N GLY A 25 2.39 -15.76 -0.38
CA GLY A 25 3.82 -15.81 -0.72
C GLY A 25 4.37 -14.48 -1.23
N SER A 26 5.67 -14.26 -1.01
CA SER A 26 6.37 -13.01 -1.31
C SER A 26 6.25 -12.59 -2.77
N HIS A 27 6.37 -13.52 -3.72
CA HIS A 27 6.36 -13.21 -5.15
C HIS A 27 5.02 -12.61 -5.62
N VAL A 28 3.90 -13.14 -5.10
CA VAL A 28 2.57 -12.62 -5.44
C VAL A 28 2.40 -11.22 -4.86
N VAL A 29 2.87 -10.99 -3.64
CA VAL A 29 2.84 -9.68 -3.00
C VAL A 29 3.64 -8.66 -3.81
N ILE A 30 4.87 -9.00 -4.25
CA ILE A 30 5.69 -8.10 -5.06
C ILE A 30 4.97 -7.67 -6.34
N LEU A 31 4.36 -8.61 -7.07
CA LEU A 31 3.61 -8.26 -8.29
C LEU A 31 2.45 -7.30 -8.01
N ILE A 32 1.78 -7.45 -6.85
CA ILE A 32 0.71 -6.56 -6.44
C ILE A 32 1.25 -5.16 -6.11
N LEU A 33 2.40 -5.08 -5.42
CA LEU A 33 3.06 -3.82 -5.09
C LEU A 33 3.59 -3.11 -6.33
N GLU A 34 4.21 -3.83 -7.26
CA GLU A 34 4.66 -3.31 -8.55
C GLU A 34 3.48 -2.74 -9.34
N HIS A 35 2.37 -3.48 -9.41
CA HIS A 35 1.16 -3.01 -10.07
C HIS A 35 0.60 -1.75 -9.39
N ALA A 36 0.57 -1.73 -8.06
CA ALA A 36 0.10 -0.57 -7.31
C ALA A 36 0.98 0.66 -7.54
N GLN A 37 2.31 0.52 -7.44
CA GLN A 37 3.25 1.60 -7.67
C GLN A 37 3.13 2.12 -9.10
N TRP A 38 3.06 1.22 -10.09
CA TRP A 38 2.89 1.60 -11.49
C TRP A 38 1.60 2.41 -11.69
N LYS A 39 0.49 1.99 -11.11
CA LYS A 39 -0.79 2.72 -11.19
C LYS A 39 -0.78 4.06 -10.47
N THR A 40 -0.15 4.15 -9.31
CA THR A 40 0.00 5.43 -8.61
C THR A 40 0.90 6.37 -9.41
N LYS A 41 1.95 5.85 -10.06
CA LYS A 41 2.87 6.61 -10.89
C LYS A 41 2.22 7.23 -12.14
N GLU A 42 1.14 6.65 -12.66
CA GLU A 42 0.36 7.26 -13.75
C GLU A 42 -0.23 8.63 -13.34
N LYS A 43 -0.37 8.90 -12.04
CA LYS A 43 -0.92 10.14 -11.48
C LYS A 43 0.10 10.99 -10.72
N TYR A 44 1.10 10.35 -10.10
CA TYR A 44 2.07 10.98 -9.21
C TYR A 44 3.45 10.39 -9.44
N GLU A 45 4.35 11.13 -10.09
CA GLU A 45 5.70 10.64 -10.38
C GLU A 45 6.49 10.29 -9.10
N GLU A 46 6.19 10.97 -8.00
CA GLU A 46 6.79 10.78 -6.67
C GLU A 46 6.44 9.41 -6.05
N ALA A 47 5.54 8.62 -6.65
CA ALA A 47 5.33 7.22 -6.28
C ALA A 47 6.60 6.35 -6.39
N ASN A 48 7.62 6.80 -7.14
CA ASN A 48 8.95 6.18 -7.17
C ASN A 48 9.69 6.23 -5.82
N LEU A 49 9.25 7.10 -4.89
CA LEU A 49 9.82 7.20 -3.54
C LEU A 49 9.35 6.05 -2.63
N ILE A 50 8.33 5.30 -3.05
CA ILE A 50 7.88 4.09 -2.36
C ILE A 50 8.85 2.96 -2.67
N GLN A 51 9.35 2.31 -1.62
CA GLN A 51 10.31 1.21 -1.75
C GLN A 51 9.69 -0.09 -1.25
N PHE A 52 9.94 -1.18 -1.96
CA PHE A 52 9.55 -2.51 -1.53
C PHE A 52 10.51 -3.56 -2.05
N SER A 53 10.56 -4.68 -1.36
CA SER A 53 11.30 -5.88 -1.72
C SER A 53 10.65 -7.08 -1.04
N GLU A 54 11.20 -8.28 -1.24
CA GLU A 54 10.70 -9.47 -0.56
C GLU A 54 10.76 -9.35 0.97
N SER A 55 11.58 -8.44 1.52
CA SER A 55 11.69 -8.23 2.97
C SER A 55 10.73 -7.18 3.54
N GLY A 56 9.90 -6.55 2.71
CA GLY A 56 8.91 -5.57 3.19
C GLY A 56 8.70 -4.37 2.29
N ILE A 57 7.94 -3.42 2.82
CA ILE A 57 7.55 -2.17 2.18
C ILE A 57 7.85 -0.96 3.07
N SER A 58 8.27 0.14 2.46
CA SER A 58 8.48 1.44 3.12
C SER A 58 7.94 2.57 2.26
N LEU A 59 7.25 3.51 2.92
CA LEU A 59 6.78 4.76 2.35
C LEU A 59 7.60 5.95 2.92
N ASP A 60 8.76 5.70 3.53
CA ASP A 60 9.54 6.73 4.21
C ASP A 60 10.06 7.81 3.26
N GLY A 61 10.31 7.47 1.99
CA GLY A 61 10.66 8.46 0.97
C GLY A 61 9.56 9.51 0.73
N LEU A 62 8.31 9.27 1.15
CA LEU A 62 7.24 10.27 1.06
C LEU A 62 7.31 11.34 2.15
N ASP A 63 8.18 11.20 3.16
CA ASP A 63 8.38 12.23 4.18
C ASP A 63 9.07 13.48 3.63
N ASP A 64 9.78 13.33 2.50
CA ASP A 64 10.59 14.38 1.87
C ASP A 64 9.80 15.32 0.94
N ILE A 65 8.50 15.09 0.75
CA ILE A 65 7.63 15.86 -0.14
C ILE A 65 6.51 16.58 0.61
N ASP A 66 5.69 17.36 -0.11
CA ASP A 66 4.54 18.05 0.50
C ASP A 66 3.64 17.04 1.24
N PRO A 67 3.31 17.27 2.53
CA PRO A 67 2.55 16.31 3.33
C PRO A 67 1.17 15.96 2.78
N ASN A 68 0.48 16.90 2.11
CA ASN A 68 -0.83 16.62 1.53
C ASN A 68 -0.69 15.79 0.24
N GLN A 69 0.38 16.02 -0.52
CA GLN A 69 0.71 15.19 -1.68
C GLN A 69 1.14 13.79 -1.25
N ALA A 70 2.00 13.67 -0.24
CA ALA A 70 2.40 12.40 0.36
C ALA A 70 1.18 11.58 0.82
N GLU A 71 0.22 12.22 1.51
CA GLU A 71 -1.03 11.58 1.92
C GLU A 71 -1.81 11.03 0.71
N LYS A 72 -1.94 11.80 -0.37
CA LYS A 72 -2.67 11.37 -1.57
C LYS A 72 -1.99 10.19 -2.27
N ILE A 73 -0.66 10.23 -2.37
CA ILE A 73 0.13 9.16 -2.99
C ILE A 73 0.00 7.88 -2.16
N ALA A 74 0.20 7.98 -0.85
CA ALA A 74 0.07 6.87 0.09
C ALA A 74 -1.34 6.26 0.06
N HIS A 75 -2.38 7.12 0.02
CA HIS A 75 -3.76 6.68 -0.11
C HIS A 75 -4.02 5.92 -1.41
N GLU A 76 -3.69 6.52 -2.57
CA GLU A 76 -3.91 5.91 -3.88
C GLU A 76 -3.18 4.57 -4.03
N PHE A 77 -1.93 4.53 -3.57
CA PHE A 77 -1.12 3.32 -3.55
C PHE A 77 -1.76 2.23 -2.68
N THR A 78 -2.11 2.55 -1.44
CA THR A 78 -2.76 1.59 -0.50
C THR A 78 -4.07 1.06 -1.07
N MET A 79 -4.93 1.94 -1.60
CA MET A 79 -6.23 1.55 -2.16
C MET A 79 -6.08 0.68 -3.41
N THR A 80 -5.05 0.92 -4.21
CA THR A 80 -4.76 0.07 -5.37
C THR A 80 -4.36 -1.34 -4.93
N ILE A 81 -3.57 -1.47 -3.87
CA ILE A 81 -3.21 -2.78 -3.33
C ILE A 81 -4.44 -3.52 -2.82
N ILE A 82 -5.27 -2.86 -2.00
CA ILE A 82 -6.52 -3.44 -1.48
C ILE A 82 -7.43 -3.88 -2.62
N THR A 83 -7.55 -3.07 -3.68
CA THR A 83 -8.36 -3.41 -4.85
C THR A 83 -7.81 -4.61 -5.60
N SER A 84 -6.50 -4.67 -5.82
CA SER A 84 -5.83 -5.82 -6.45
C SER A 84 -6.03 -7.09 -5.64
N LEU A 85 -5.83 -7.01 -4.31
CA LEU A 85 -6.07 -8.12 -3.40
C LEU A 85 -7.53 -8.57 -3.50
N GLY A 86 -8.49 -7.66 -3.40
CA GLY A 86 -9.89 -8.02 -3.43
C GLY A 86 -10.35 -8.68 -4.73
N ARG A 87 -9.66 -8.42 -5.85
CA ARG A 87 -9.85 -9.14 -7.11
C ARG A 87 -9.21 -10.53 -7.10
N LEU A 88 -8.05 -10.67 -6.47
CA LEU A 88 -7.28 -11.91 -6.44
C LEU A 88 -7.88 -12.97 -5.49
N VAL A 89 -8.27 -12.56 -4.28
CA VAL A 89 -8.76 -13.47 -3.23
C VAL A 89 -10.30 -13.53 -3.13
N GLY A 90 -11.00 -12.78 -3.98
CA GLY A 90 -12.46 -12.65 -3.95
C GLY A 90 -12.97 -11.74 -2.83
N LYS A 91 -14.20 -11.25 -2.99
CA LYS A 91 -14.82 -10.21 -2.13
C LYS A 91 -14.87 -10.57 -0.64
N GLU A 92 -14.98 -11.85 -0.27
CA GLU A 92 -15.08 -12.27 1.14
C GLU A 92 -13.77 -12.09 1.92
N LEU A 93 -12.63 -12.46 1.32
CA LEU A 93 -11.32 -12.25 1.94
C LEU A 93 -10.93 -10.77 1.91
N ALA A 94 -11.26 -10.06 0.83
CA ALA A 94 -11.11 -8.61 0.74
C ALA A 94 -11.87 -7.88 1.86
N SER A 95 -13.11 -8.28 2.12
CA SER A 95 -13.96 -7.69 3.16
C SER A 95 -13.46 -8.00 4.57
N LYS A 96 -12.79 -9.13 4.79
CA LYS A 96 -12.13 -9.41 6.07
C LYS A 96 -10.94 -8.49 6.28
N LEU A 97 -10.11 -8.29 5.26
CA LEU A 97 -8.98 -7.36 5.31
C LEU A 97 -9.46 -5.92 5.59
N THR A 98 -10.48 -5.42 4.90
CA THR A 98 -11.00 -4.07 5.16
C THR A 98 -11.65 -3.90 6.53
N LYS A 99 -12.26 -4.93 7.11
CA LYS A 99 -12.79 -4.87 8.49
C LYS A 99 -11.69 -4.72 9.55
N TYR A 100 -10.48 -5.21 9.29
CA TYR A 100 -9.33 -4.94 10.16
C TYR A 100 -8.79 -3.52 9.99
N LEU A 101 -9.21 -2.78 8.94
CA LEU A 101 -8.80 -1.40 8.66
C LEU A 101 -9.78 -0.35 9.24
N GLU A 102 -10.91 -0.77 9.82
CA GLU A 102 -11.92 0.14 10.43
C GLU A 102 -11.75 0.32 11.96
N TYR A 103 -10.61 -0.10 12.53
CA TYR A 103 -10.26 0.10 13.94
C TYR A 103 -9.13 1.11 14.14
#